data_AF-A0A848SMT7-F1
#
_entry.id   AF-A0A848SMT7-F1
#
_cell.length_a   1.000
_cell.length_b   1.000
_cell.length_c   1.000
_cell.angle_alpha   90.00
_cell.angle_beta   90.00
_cell.angle_gamma   90.00
#
_symmetry.space_group_name_H-M   'P 1'
#
loop_
_entity.id
_entity.type
_entity.pdbx_description
1 polymer ?
#
loop_
_entity_poly.entity_id
_entity_poly.type
_entity_poly.pdbx_seq_one_letter_code
_entity_poly.pdbx_strand_id
1 'polypeptide(L)' 'HRNRGFIEMPDFASATFAALPLTPMSSDQWKMLKAGNVVSGQLPGFKRLGIEPRPLGLYLDDWMVRYREKGRFNEVAS' A
#
# COMPACT_ATOMS: atom_id res chain seq x y z
N HIS A 1 20.68 8.18 8.87
CA HIS A 1 19.25 8.52 9.09
C HIS A 1 18.68 9.11 7.81
N ARG A 2 17.69 8.44 7.18
CA ARG A 2 16.98 8.98 6.01
C ARG A 2 15.75 9.74 6.52
N ASN A 3 15.70 11.06 6.33
CA ASN A 3 14.51 11.84 6.66
C ASN A 3 13.51 11.69 5.49
N ARG A 4 12.53 10.79 5.63
CA ARG A 4 11.47 10.59 4.63
C ARG A 4 10.38 11.61 4.92
N GLY A 5 10.30 12.66 4.11
CA GLY A 5 9.22 13.64 4.21
C GLY A 5 7.88 12.99 3.86
N PHE A 6 6.96 12.96 4.81
CA PHE A 6 5.55 12.68 4.56
C PHE A 6 4.82 14.01 4.61
N ILE A 7 4.11 14.33 3.52
CA ILE A 7 3.39 15.60 3.37
C ILE A 7 1.91 15.25 3.24
N GLU A 8 1.08 15.89 4.05
CA GLU A 8 -0.36 15.80 3.91
C GLU A 8 -0.81 16.51 2.64
N MET A 9 -1.49 15.79 1.74
CA MET A 9 -2.06 16.37 0.52
C MET A 9 -3.54 16.65 0.71
N PRO A 10 -4.01 17.87 0.41
CA PRO A 10 -5.43 18.16 0.30
C PRO A 10 -6.11 17.34 -0.81
N ASP A 11 -7.37 16.99 -0.58
CA ASP A 11 -8.18 16.15 -1.49
C ASP A 11 -8.15 16.63 -2.95
N PHE A 12 -8.34 17.93 -3.18
CA PHE A 12 -8.33 18.51 -4.53
C PHE A 12 -7.00 18.25 -5.26
N ALA A 13 -5.87 18.45 -4.57
CA ALA A 13 -4.57 18.26 -5.17
C ALA A 13 -4.32 16.78 -5.51
N SER A 14 -4.76 15.85 -4.64
CA SER A 14 -4.63 14.41 -4.89
C SER A 14 -5.54 13.93 -6.03
N ALA A 15 -6.73 14.51 -6.16
CA ALA A 15 -7.66 14.24 -7.25
C ALA A 15 -7.12 14.72 -8.59
N THR A 16 -6.54 15.92 -8.63
CA THR A 16 -5.89 16.45 -9.85
C THR A 16 -4.71 15.56 -10.25
N PHE A 17 -3.87 15.14 -9.30
CA PHE A 17 -2.78 14.21 -9.57
C PHE A 17 -3.28 12.91 -10.21
N ALA A 18 -4.32 12.27 -9.65
CA ALA A 18 -4.87 11.03 -10.19
C ALA A 18 -5.56 11.18 -11.58
N ALA A 19 -5.97 12.39 -11.96
CA ALA A 19 -6.62 12.67 -13.24
C ALA A 19 -5.63 12.98 -14.38
N LEU A 20 -4.36 13.26 -14.06
CA LEU A 20 -3.34 13.57 -15.06
C LEU A 20 -2.89 12.30 -15.80
N PRO A 21 -2.75 12.35 -17.14
CA PRO A 21 -2.19 11.23 -17.90
C PRO A 21 -0.75 10.97 -17.46
N LEU A 22 -0.32 9.71 -17.56
CA LEU A 22 1.02 9.23 -17.16
C LEU A 22 1.32 9.27 -15.66
N THR A 23 0.37 9.63 -14.81
CA THR A 23 0.55 9.42 -13.37
C THR A 23 0.46 7.94 -13.04
N PRO A 24 1.21 7.44 -12.03
CA PRO A 24 1.22 6.03 -11.66
C PRO A 24 -0.07 5.58 -10.94
N MET A 25 -1.13 6.40 -10.97
CA MET A 25 -2.37 6.21 -10.23
C MET A 25 -3.56 6.59 -11.11
N SER A 26 -4.59 5.74 -11.16
CA SER A 26 -5.82 6.07 -11.87
C SER A 26 -6.81 6.83 -10.99
N SER A 27 -7.69 7.62 -11.59
CA SER A 27 -8.80 8.28 -10.88
C SER A 27 -9.72 7.30 -10.14
N ASP A 28 -9.89 6.09 -10.67
CA ASP A 28 -10.72 5.06 -10.02
C ASP A 28 -10.03 4.49 -8.77
N GLN A 29 -8.74 4.18 -8.88
CA GLN A 29 -7.91 3.79 -7.76
C GLN A 29 -7.91 4.86 -6.65
N TRP A 30 -7.83 6.14 -7.04
CA TRP A 30 -7.92 7.24 -6.08
C TRP A 30 -9.26 7.26 -5.32
N LYS A 31 -10.39 7.07 -6.00
CA LYS A 31 -11.71 7.01 -5.34
C LYS A 31 -11.79 5.84 -4.34
N MET A 32 -11.27 4.67 -4.71
CA MET A 32 -11.24 3.51 -3.83
C MET A 32 -10.39 3.76 -2.57
N LEU A 33 -9.22 4.38 -2.73
CA LEU A 33 -8.35 4.73 -1.60
C LEU A 33 -9.02 5.75 -0.68
N LYS A 34 -9.70 6.75 -1.24
CA LYS A 34 -10.43 7.77 -0.47
C LYS A 34 -11.59 7.17 0.35
N ALA A 35 -12.30 6.19 -0.20
CA ALA A 35 -13.39 5.52 0.51
C ALA A 35 -12.90 4.58 1.64
N GLY A 36 -11.68 4.07 1.51
CA GLY A 36 -11.11 3.09 2.43
C GLY A 36 -11.52 1.67 2.07
N ASN A 37 -10.53 0.80 1.84
CA ASN A 37 -10.75 -0.60 1.46
C ASN A 37 -10.63 -1.54 2.67
N VAL A 38 -11.46 -1.31 3.70
CA VAL A 38 -11.52 -2.17 4.89
C VAL A 38 -12.85 -2.89 4.89
N VAL A 39 -12.82 -4.21 5.10
CA VAL A 39 -14.04 -5.03 5.15
C VAL A 39 -14.94 -4.61 6.32
N SER A 40 -16.25 -4.60 6.10
CA SER A 40 -17.23 -4.18 7.13
C SER A 40 -17.36 -5.14 8.30
N GLY A 41 -16.85 -6.37 8.17
CA GLY A 41 -16.98 -7.44 9.17
C GLY A 41 -18.38 -8.08 9.26
N GLN A 42 -19.37 -7.58 8.51
CA GLN A 42 -20.76 -8.05 8.56
C GLN A 42 -21.01 -9.32 7.75
N LEU A 43 -20.14 -9.60 6.77
CA LEU A 43 -20.24 -10.76 5.89
C LEU A 43 -19.28 -11.87 6.34
N PRO A 44 -19.58 -13.15 6.01
CA PRO A 44 -18.68 -14.24 6.35
C PRO A 44 -17.29 -14.08 5.72
N GLY A 45 -16.25 -14.12 6.55
CA GLY A 45 -14.85 -14.05 6.12
C GLY A 45 -14.25 -15.42 5.75
N PHE A 46 -12.93 -15.45 5.59
CA PHE A 46 -12.15 -16.62 5.14
C PHE A 46 -12.42 -17.92 5.92
N LYS A 47 -12.75 -17.83 7.22
CA LYS A 47 -13.09 -19.01 8.04
C LYS A 47 -14.26 -19.81 7.47
N ARG A 48 -15.27 -19.16 6.90
CA ARG A 48 -16.44 -19.85 6.30
C ARG A 48 -16.08 -20.57 5.00
N LEU A 49 -14.98 -20.18 4.36
CA LEU A 49 -14.44 -20.82 3.16
C LEU A 49 -13.42 -21.92 3.51
N GLY A 50 -13.12 -22.16 4.78
CA GLY A 50 -12.06 -23.09 5.20
C GLY A 50 -10.65 -22.60 4.86
N ILE A 51 -10.47 -21.30 4.64
CA ILE A 51 -9.19 -20.69 4.25
C ILE A 51 -8.53 -20.06 5.48
N GLU A 52 -7.28 -20.42 5.72
CA GLU A 52 -6.41 -19.75 6.71
C GLU A 52 -5.58 -18.66 6.01
N PRO A 53 -5.86 -17.36 6.26
CA PRO A 53 -5.13 -16.29 5.60
C PRO A 53 -3.70 -16.20 6.15
N ARG A 54 -2.72 -16.12 5.24
CA ARG A 54 -1.32 -15.89 5.62
C ARG A 54 -1.04 -14.40 5.72
N PRO A 55 -0.44 -13.91 6.82
CA PRO A 55 -0.16 -12.50 6.98
C PRO A 55 0.83 -12.02 5.93
N LEU A 56 0.57 -10.85 5.34
CA LEU A 56 1.40 -10.25 4.29
C LEU A 56 2.86 -10.04 4.74
N GLY A 57 3.05 -9.77 6.03
CA GLY A 57 4.38 -9.60 6.63
C GLY A 57 5.31 -10.80 6.43
N LEU A 58 4.78 -12.01 6.23
CA LEU A 58 5.60 -13.19 5.93
C LEU A 58 6.30 -13.12 4.57
N TYR A 59 5.79 -12.30 3.64
CA TYR A 59 6.28 -12.23 2.25
C TYR A 59 6.87 -10.86 1.90
N LEU A 60 6.48 -9.82 2.65
CA LEU A 60 6.74 -8.45 2.27
C LEU A 60 8.24 -8.15 2.21
N ASP A 61 9.03 -8.69 3.14
CA ASP A 61 10.47 -8.44 3.17
C ASP A 61 11.17 -8.95 1.90
N ASP A 62 10.88 -10.18 1.50
CA ASP A 62 11.46 -10.81 0.31
C ASP A 62 11.05 -10.07 -0.97
N TRP A 63 9.78 -9.70 -1.10
CA TRP A 63 9.27 -8.97 -2.26
C TRP A 63 9.86 -7.55 -2.37
N MET A 64 10.15 -6.92 -1.24
CA MET A 64 10.64 -5.55 -1.19
C MET A 64 12.15 -5.42 -1.42
N VAL A 65 12.92 -6.52 -1.41
CA VAL A 65 14.38 -6.52 -1.63
C VAL A 65 14.77 -5.73 -2.89
N ARG A 66 14.04 -5.91 -4.00
CA ARG A 66 14.33 -5.24 -5.28
C ARG A 66 14.23 -3.70 -5.24
N TYR A 67 13.51 -3.16 -4.26
CA TYR A 67 13.31 -1.72 -4.09
C TYR A 67 14.22 -1.14 -2.98
N ARG A 68 15.03 -1.99 -2.32
CA ARG A 68 16.02 -1.54 -1.34
C ARG A 68 17.23 -0.96 -2.07
N GLU A 69 17.64 0.25 -1.65
CA GLU A 69 18.66 1.07 -2.31
C GLU A 69 20.04 0.40 -2.44
N LYS A 70 20.42 -0.53 -1.54
CA LYS A 70 21.69 -1.29 -1.65
C LYS A 70 21.53 -2.81 -1.48
N GLY A 71 20.39 -3.35 -1.90
CA GLY A 71 20.15 -4.80 -1.97
C GLY A 71 20.00 -5.50 -0.61
N ARG A 72 20.03 -6.84 -0.63
CA ARG A 72 19.71 -7.70 0.53
C ARG A 72 20.77 -7.78 1.64
N PHE A 73 21.95 -7.19 1.42
CA PHE A 73 23.11 -7.33 2.31
C PHE A 73 23.40 -6.08 3.16
N ASN A 74 22.57 -5.04 3.07
CA ASN A 74 22.65 -3.95 4.04
C ASN A 74 22.08 -4.40 5.39
N GLU A 75 22.82 -4.08 6.44
CA GLU A 75 22.36 -4.15 7.82
C GLU A 75 21.03 -3.39 7.96
N VAL A 76 20.04 -4.04 8.56
CA VAL A 76 18.78 -3.39 8.93
C VAL A 76 19.17 -2.33 9.96
N ALA A 77 19.08 -1.05 9.60
CA ALA A 77 19.33 0.00 10.56
C ALA A 77 18.37 -0.21 11.74
N SER A 78 18.95 -0.57 12.89
CA SER A 78 18.25 -0.76 14.17
C SER A 78 17.70 0.56 14.68
#